data_AF-A0A7V2X7V2-F1
#
_entry.id   AF-A0A7V2X7V2-F1
#
_cell.length_a   1.000
_cell.length_b   1.000
_cell.length_c   1.000
_cell.angle_alpha   90.00
_cell.angle_beta   90.00
_cell.angle_gamma   90.00
#
_symmetry.space_group_name_H-M   'P 1'
#
loop_
_entity.id
_entity.type
_entity.pdbx_description
1 polymer ?
#
loop_
_entity_poly.entity_id
_entity_poly.type
_entity_poly.pdbx_seq_one_letter_code
_entity_poly.pdbx_strand_id
1 'polypeptide(L)'
;MNVWLGRYSAEISQSAAPKRGFVLVCVLWVTALLSLLALGFARRAMLDRRAATYALDHAVAMAAARGAVERGILEIMNRGLKVRFLPPERRGGTHLGEYWARPTDFASEGFLSEDLFGEGDSVYYIITDEERRININTAPEEMLRNIPSLNRTVLRRILARRTGKDEEDPENQVTVFRALEELRYFRGVDDEDWFGDERKPGLSRLLTVWGDGMININTAPKEVLMCIPGIQEQDVDAWLAFRAGGDRKPDTEDDRGVMSLDSLSRATGIQGKSLEAIQRFCKFDSTCFKISGLATRRNGRVRAFCSAVVTLTEDGP
;
A
#
# COMPACT_ATOMS: atom_id res chain seq x y z
N MET A 1 48.33 -51.02 100.36
CA MET A 1 49.55 -50.47 99.74
C MET A 1 49.58 -50.90 98.28
N ASN A 2 49.64 -49.91 97.39
CA ASN A 2 49.90 -49.94 95.95
C ASN A 2 48.93 -49.05 95.16
N VAL A 3 49.55 -48.29 94.29
CA VAL A 3 49.18 -46.96 93.81
C VAL A 3 48.98 -47.04 92.29
N TRP A 4 48.40 -45.98 91.74
CA TRP A 4 48.58 -45.42 90.40
C TRP A 4 47.41 -45.52 89.40
N LEU A 5 46.69 -44.39 89.34
CA LEU A 5 46.65 -43.46 88.19
C LEU A 5 45.71 -43.77 87.01
N GLY A 6 44.80 -42.85 86.68
CA GLY A 6 44.09 -42.93 85.41
C GLY A 6 42.97 -41.93 85.15
N ARG A 7 43.35 -40.72 84.74
CA ARG A 7 42.66 -39.86 83.75
C ARG A 7 41.29 -39.25 84.07
N TYR A 8 41.34 -37.93 84.28
CA TYR A 8 40.32 -36.97 83.84
C TYR A 8 39.82 -37.31 82.43
N SER A 9 38.51 -37.53 82.30
CA SER A 9 37.81 -37.48 81.03
C SER A 9 36.58 -36.61 81.26
N ALA A 10 36.66 -35.34 80.84
CA ALA A 10 35.50 -34.49 80.75
C ALA A 10 34.59 -35.06 79.66
N GLU A 11 33.47 -35.66 80.05
CA GLU A 11 32.37 -35.94 79.12
C GLU A 11 31.76 -34.59 78.73
N ILE A 12 32.27 -34.05 77.63
CA ILE A 12 31.62 -32.97 76.88
C ILE A 12 30.26 -33.51 76.46
N SER A 13 29.22 -33.03 77.13
CA SER A 13 27.84 -33.18 76.69
C SER A 13 27.72 -32.55 75.30
N GLN A 14 27.79 -33.38 74.25
CA GLN A 14 27.43 -32.95 72.91
C GLN A 14 25.92 -32.78 72.87
N SER A 15 25.44 -31.57 73.17
CA SER A 15 24.11 -31.16 72.77
C SER A 15 24.05 -31.15 71.25
N ALA A 16 23.45 -32.19 70.65
CA ALA A 16 23.16 -32.21 69.22
C ALA A 16 22.23 -31.02 68.89
N ALA A 17 22.78 -30.00 68.22
CA ALA A 17 22.01 -28.86 67.75
C ALA A 17 20.83 -29.33 66.87
N PRO A 18 19.64 -28.71 66.96
CA PRO A 18 18.46 -29.20 66.27
C PRO A 18 18.60 -28.94 64.76
N LYS A 19 18.92 -29.98 63.98
CA LYS A 19 18.99 -30.01 62.50
C LYS A 19 17.66 -29.65 61.79
N ARG A 20 16.62 -29.23 62.53
CA ARG A 20 15.27 -28.93 62.02
C ARG A 20 15.14 -27.53 61.40
N GLY A 21 15.94 -26.54 61.82
CA GLY A 21 15.89 -25.20 61.24
C GLY A 21 16.50 -25.11 59.83
N PHE A 22 17.59 -25.85 59.59
CA PHE A 22 18.28 -25.85 58.29
C PHE A 22 17.44 -26.47 57.17
N VAL A 23 16.71 -27.56 57.45
CA VAL A 23 15.83 -28.22 56.48
C VAL A 23 14.73 -27.27 56.00
N LEU A 24 14.12 -26.49 56.91
CA LEU A 24 13.09 -25.51 56.55
C LEU A 24 13.63 -24.43 55.61
N VAL A 25 14.84 -23.91 55.90
CA VAL A 25 15.50 -22.91 55.04
C VAL A 25 15.78 -23.49 53.66
N CYS A 26 16.30 -24.71 53.55
CA CYS A 26 16.51 -25.38 52.27
C CYS A 26 15.20 -25.57 51.49
N VAL A 27 14.13 -26.02 52.14
CA VAL A 27 12.81 -26.18 51.50
C VAL A 27 12.26 -24.84 51.03
N LEU A 28 12.37 -23.78 51.83
CA LEU A 28 11.92 -22.44 51.46
C LEU A 28 12.70 -21.90 50.25
N TRP A 29 14.02 -22.10 50.20
CA TRP A 29 14.82 -21.69 49.05
C TRP A 29 14.52 -22.50 47.79
N VAL A 30 14.36 -23.83 47.91
CA VAL A 30 13.99 -24.69 46.78
C VAL A 30 12.61 -24.32 46.25
N THR A 31 11.63 -24.12 47.13
CA THR A 31 10.28 -23.71 46.73
C THR A 31 10.26 -22.31 46.13
N ALA A 32 11.03 -21.35 46.66
CA ALA A 32 11.16 -20.02 46.08
C ALA A 32 11.79 -20.07 44.67
N LEU A 33 12.86 -20.85 44.49
CA LEU A 33 13.52 -21.02 43.20
C LEU A 33 12.62 -21.73 42.18
N LEU A 34 11.93 -22.79 42.59
CA LEU A 34 10.94 -23.49 41.75
C LEU A 34 9.78 -22.56 41.36
N SER A 35 9.30 -21.73 42.30
CA SER A 35 8.24 -20.76 42.02
C SER A 35 8.68 -19.71 41.00
N LEU A 36 9.92 -19.23 41.09
CA LEU A 36 10.49 -18.28 40.14
C LEU A 36 10.65 -18.90 38.74
N LEU A 37 11.12 -20.15 38.66
CA LEU A 37 11.19 -20.89 37.40
C LEU A 37 9.80 -21.13 36.79
N ALA A 38 8.83 -21.54 37.61
CA ALA A 38 7.45 -21.77 37.17
C ALA A 38 6.80 -20.49 36.65
N LEU A 39 6.98 -19.35 37.34
CA LEU A 39 6.48 -18.05 36.90
C LEU A 39 7.15 -17.59 35.60
N GLY A 40 8.47 -17.79 35.49
CA GLY A 40 9.23 -17.51 34.26
C GLY A 40 8.70 -18.31 33.06
N PHE A 41 8.48 -19.61 33.26
CA PHE A 41 7.91 -20.48 32.23
C PHE A 41 6.48 -20.07 31.86
N ALA A 42 5.62 -19.79 32.85
CA ALA A 42 4.25 -19.35 32.63
C ALA A 42 4.18 -18.04 31.83
N ARG A 43 5.04 -17.06 32.17
CA ARG A 43 5.13 -15.80 31.42
C ARG A 43 5.57 -16.03 29.98
N ARG A 44 6.57 -16.89 29.76
CA ARG A 44 7.04 -17.22 28.41
C ARG A 44 5.96 -17.91 27.58
N ALA A 45 5.32 -18.94 28.13
CA ALA A 45 4.22 -19.64 27.47
C ALA A 45 3.06 -18.70 27.11
N MET A 46 2.75 -17.72 27.98
CA MET A 46 1.73 -16.72 27.70
C MET A 46 2.12 -15.79 26.53
N LEU A 47 3.38 -15.36 26.46
CA LEU A 47 3.89 -14.55 25.35
C LEU A 47 3.89 -15.34 24.04
N ASP A 48 4.34 -16.58 24.05
CA ASP A 48 4.37 -17.45 22.87
C ASP A 48 2.95 -17.69 22.34
N ARG A 49 1.99 -17.95 23.23
CA ARG A 49 0.57 -18.09 22.86
C ARG A 49 0.01 -16.82 22.22
N ARG A 50 0.32 -15.65 22.78
CA ARG A 50 -0.12 -14.35 22.23
C ARG A 50 0.48 -14.10 20.85
N ALA A 51 1.77 -14.34 20.68
CA ALA A 51 2.45 -14.21 19.39
C ALA A 51 1.87 -15.17 18.34
N ALA A 52 1.65 -16.44 18.70
CA ALA A 52 1.03 -17.43 17.82
C ALA A 52 -0.40 -17.04 17.41
N THR A 53 -1.20 -16.53 18.35
CA THR A 53 -2.57 -16.05 18.06
C THR A 53 -2.55 -14.87 17.10
N TYR A 54 -1.67 -13.89 17.34
CA TYR A 54 -1.52 -12.74 16.45
C TYR A 54 -1.04 -13.15 15.05
N ALA A 55 -0.07 -14.06 14.96
CA ALA A 55 0.41 -14.59 13.69
C ALA A 55 -0.70 -15.29 12.90
N LEU A 56 -1.53 -16.10 13.56
CA LEU A 56 -2.72 -16.72 12.95
C LEU A 56 -3.72 -15.65 12.48
N ASP A 57 -4.05 -14.68 13.33
CA ASP A 57 -4.99 -13.62 12.97
C ASP A 57 -4.50 -12.80 11.77
N HIS A 58 -3.20 -12.49 11.71
CA HIS A 58 -2.59 -11.79 10.59
C HIS A 58 -2.56 -12.65 9.32
N ALA A 59 -2.28 -13.96 9.43
CA ALA A 59 -2.30 -14.87 8.28
C ALA A 59 -3.70 -14.98 7.65
N VAL A 60 -4.75 -15.09 8.48
CA VAL A 60 -6.14 -15.10 8.00
C VAL A 60 -6.50 -13.77 7.34
N ALA A 61 -6.12 -12.64 7.95
CA ALA A 61 -6.33 -11.32 7.34
C ALA A 61 -5.59 -11.21 6.00
N MET A 62 -4.34 -11.65 5.92
CA MET A 62 -3.55 -11.62 4.69
C MET A 62 -4.16 -12.49 3.58
N ALA A 63 -4.68 -13.67 3.92
CA ALA A 63 -5.39 -14.51 2.95
C ALA A 63 -6.64 -13.82 2.40
N ALA A 64 -7.44 -13.17 3.27
CA ALA A 64 -8.60 -12.40 2.84
C ALA A 64 -8.23 -11.17 2.00
N ALA A 65 -7.16 -10.45 2.36
CA ALA A 65 -6.66 -9.33 1.56
C ALA A 65 -6.21 -9.78 0.16
N ARG A 66 -5.58 -10.96 0.04
CA ARG A 66 -5.27 -11.56 -1.27
C ARG A 66 -6.54 -11.92 -2.04
N GLY A 67 -7.52 -12.54 -1.39
CA GLY A 67 -8.83 -12.83 -1.99
C GLY A 67 -9.54 -11.57 -2.50
N ALA A 68 -9.42 -10.45 -1.78
CA ALA A 68 -9.93 -9.15 -2.22
C ALA A 68 -9.21 -8.65 -3.48
N VAL A 69 -7.89 -8.84 -3.58
CA VAL A 69 -7.14 -8.53 -4.82
C VAL A 69 -7.66 -9.39 -5.98
N GLU A 70 -7.78 -10.70 -5.82
CA GLU A 70 -8.28 -11.61 -6.88
C GLU A 70 -9.70 -11.22 -7.36
N ARG A 71 -10.59 -10.84 -6.43
CA ARG A 71 -11.92 -10.32 -6.77
C ARG A 71 -11.87 -9.00 -7.54
N GLY A 72 -10.92 -8.12 -7.21
CA GLY A 72 -10.67 -6.89 -7.96
C GLY A 72 -10.13 -7.16 -9.37
N ILE A 73 -9.26 -8.17 -9.54
CA ILE A 73 -8.78 -8.61 -10.85
C ILE A 73 -9.96 -9.07 -11.70
N LEU A 74 -10.83 -9.89 -11.13
CA LEU A 74 -12.05 -10.34 -11.80
C LEU A 74 -12.96 -9.17 -12.21
N GLU A 75 -13.10 -8.13 -11.38
CA GLU A 75 -13.91 -6.95 -11.73
C GLU A 75 -13.37 -6.22 -12.98
N ILE A 76 -12.06 -6.02 -13.06
CA ILE A 76 -11.41 -5.39 -14.21
C ILE A 76 -11.48 -6.26 -15.46
N MET A 77 -11.32 -7.58 -15.33
CA MET A 77 -11.54 -8.51 -16.46
C MET A 77 -12.99 -8.44 -16.95
N ASN A 78 -13.95 -8.44 -16.02
CA ASN A 78 -15.37 -8.32 -16.34
C ASN A 78 -15.71 -6.98 -16.99
N ARG A 79 -15.04 -5.89 -16.61
CA ARG A 79 -15.18 -4.58 -17.30
C ARG A 79 -14.87 -4.72 -18.79
N GLY A 80 -13.74 -5.33 -19.15
CA GLY A 80 -13.35 -5.54 -20.54
C GLY A 80 -14.41 -6.31 -21.35
N LEU A 81 -15.02 -7.33 -20.74
CA LEU A 81 -16.15 -8.07 -21.33
C LEU A 81 -17.40 -7.19 -21.47
N LYS A 82 -17.82 -6.50 -20.41
CA LYS A 82 -19.00 -5.60 -20.39
C LYS A 82 -18.90 -4.56 -21.51
N VAL A 83 -17.74 -3.93 -21.69
CA VAL A 83 -17.51 -2.93 -22.75
C VAL A 83 -17.65 -3.52 -24.15
N ARG A 84 -17.17 -4.76 -24.39
CA ARG A 84 -17.31 -5.45 -25.68
C ARG A 84 -18.79 -5.68 -26.06
N PHE A 85 -19.66 -5.95 -25.09
CA PHE A 85 -21.09 -6.16 -25.32
C PHE A 85 -21.91 -4.86 -25.42
N LEU A 86 -21.35 -3.70 -25.07
CA LEU A 86 -22.04 -2.42 -25.24
C LEU A 86 -22.04 -1.96 -26.71
N PRO A 87 -23.14 -1.34 -27.19
CA PRO A 87 -23.18 -0.65 -28.48
C PRO A 87 -22.06 0.40 -28.57
N PRO A 88 -21.41 0.60 -29.73
CA PRO A 88 -20.29 1.52 -29.88
C PRO A 88 -20.57 2.95 -29.35
N GLU A 89 -21.79 3.42 -29.49
CA GLU A 89 -22.22 4.77 -29.07
C GLU A 89 -22.36 4.92 -27.55
N ARG A 90 -22.46 3.79 -26.84
CA ARG A 90 -22.51 3.71 -25.37
C ARG A 90 -21.20 3.27 -24.74
N ARG A 91 -20.19 2.97 -25.55
CA ARG A 91 -18.85 2.72 -25.03
C ARG A 91 -18.30 4.06 -24.51
N GLY A 92 -17.92 4.07 -23.25
CA GLY A 92 -17.10 5.11 -22.65
C GLY A 92 -15.65 4.65 -22.62
N GLY A 93 -14.72 5.58 -22.42
CA GLY A 93 -13.35 5.25 -22.07
C GLY A 93 -13.27 4.67 -20.65
N THR A 94 -12.07 4.44 -20.11
CA THR A 94 -11.91 4.13 -18.68
C THR A 94 -12.16 5.37 -17.86
N HIS A 95 -13.21 5.41 -17.03
CA HIS A 95 -13.57 6.58 -16.22
C HIS A 95 -14.01 6.20 -14.80
N LEU A 96 -14.08 7.20 -13.92
CA LEU A 96 -14.28 7.03 -12.47
C LEU A 96 -15.74 6.80 -12.06
N GLY A 97 -16.69 7.00 -12.97
CA GLY A 97 -18.11 6.68 -12.74
C GLY A 97 -18.43 5.19 -12.88
N GLU A 98 -17.48 4.40 -13.40
CA GLU A 98 -17.62 2.97 -13.53
C GLU A 98 -17.57 2.25 -12.16
N TYR A 99 -18.20 1.08 -12.09
CA TYR A 99 -18.26 0.30 -10.85
C TYR A 99 -16.87 -0.07 -10.29
N TRP A 100 -15.90 -0.33 -11.16
CA TRP A 100 -14.54 -0.73 -10.76
C TRP A 100 -13.82 0.34 -9.93
N ALA A 101 -14.14 1.63 -10.13
CA ALA A 101 -13.47 2.74 -9.47
C ALA A 101 -13.89 2.92 -8.00
N ARG A 102 -14.93 2.19 -7.56
CA ARG A 102 -15.47 2.30 -6.21
C ARG A 102 -14.85 1.25 -5.28
N PRO A 103 -14.44 1.65 -4.06
CA PRO A 103 -14.10 0.68 -3.02
C PRO A 103 -15.27 -0.28 -2.78
N THR A 104 -15.00 -1.58 -2.79
CA THR A 104 -16.04 -2.61 -2.63
C THR A 104 -15.74 -3.45 -1.40
N ASP A 105 -16.63 -3.41 -0.40
CA ASP A 105 -16.55 -4.22 0.81
C ASP A 105 -17.30 -5.55 0.63
N PHE A 106 -16.65 -6.65 0.97
CA PHE A 106 -17.21 -7.99 0.86
C PHE A 106 -18.40 -8.21 1.79
N ALA A 107 -18.47 -7.48 2.92
CA ALA A 107 -19.64 -7.50 3.80
C ALA A 107 -20.89 -6.98 3.06
N SER A 108 -20.73 -5.93 2.23
CA SER A 108 -21.82 -5.34 1.46
C SER A 108 -22.32 -6.25 0.33
N GLU A 109 -21.47 -7.13 -0.19
CA GLU A 109 -21.81 -8.11 -1.22
C GLU A 109 -22.21 -9.49 -0.65
N GLY A 110 -22.20 -9.68 0.68
CA GLY A 110 -22.55 -10.95 1.33
C GLY A 110 -21.52 -12.07 1.15
N PHE A 111 -20.27 -11.74 0.81
CA PHE A 111 -19.18 -12.70 0.64
C PHE A 111 -18.31 -12.90 1.88
N LEU A 112 -18.56 -12.13 2.95
CA LEU A 112 -17.76 -12.19 4.17
C LEU A 112 -18.24 -13.33 5.08
N SER A 113 -17.32 -14.21 5.48
CA SER A 113 -17.62 -15.28 6.44
C SER A 113 -17.75 -14.72 7.86
N GLU A 114 -18.95 -14.77 8.42
CA GLU A 114 -19.26 -14.34 9.79
C GLU A 114 -18.49 -15.14 10.86
N ASP A 115 -18.11 -16.39 10.56
CA ASP A 115 -17.30 -17.23 11.46
C ASP A 115 -15.86 -16.72 11.60
N LEU A 116 -15.33 -16.07 10.55
CA LEU A 116 -13.94 -15.64 10.48
C LEU A 116 -13.76 -14.14 10.79
N PHE A 117 -14.78 -13.34 10.48
CA PHE A 117 -14.79 -11.88 10.57
C PHE A 117 -16.04 -11.40 11.33
N GLY A 118 -15.82 -10.61 12.38
CA GLY A 118 -16.91 -10.03 13.17
C GLY A 118 -17.40 -8.68 12.64
N GLU A 119 -18.41 -8.10 13.29
CA GLU A 119 -19.01 -6.80 12.90
C GLU A 119 -18.01 -5.62 12.81
N GLY A 120 -16.89 -5.68 13.54
CA GLY A 120 -15.85 -4.65 13.53
C GLY A 120 -14.73 -4.90 12.53
N ASP A 121 -14.82 -5.97 11.75
CA ASP A 121 -13.82 -6.37 10.75
C ASP A 121 -14.34 -6.06 9.34
N SER A 122 -13.42 -5.85 8.40
CA SER A 122 -13.77 -5.46 7.02
C SER A 122 -12.77 -6.09 6.06
N VAL A 123 -13.27 -6.50 4.90
CA VAL A 123 -12.45 -7.01 3.80
C VAL A 123 -12.92 -6.30 2.53
N TYR A 124 -12.06 -5.48 1.95
CA TYR A 124 -12.42 -4.71 0.77
C TYR A 124 -11.24 -4.62 -0.20
N TYR A 125 -11.54 -4.28 -1.44
CA TYR A 125 -10.54 -3.90 -2.43
C TYR A 125 -10.79 -2.51 -2.98
N ILE A 126 -9.71 -1.88 -3.43
CA ILE A 126 -9.70 -0.62 -4.16
C ILE A 126 -8.94 -0.85 -5.46
N ILE A 127 -9.50 -0.41 -6.57
CA ILE A 127 -8.81 -0.44 -7.86
C ILE A 127 -8.47 0.99 -8.24
N THR A 128 -7.23 1.21 -8.65
CA THR A 128 -6.73 2.50 -9.08
C THR A 128 -6.12 2.35 -10.46
N ASP A 129 -6.57 3.20 -11.38
CA ASP A 129 -5.92 3.35 -12.68
C ASP A 129 -4.50 3.91 -12.50
N GLU A 130 -3.47 3.17 -12.92
CA GLU A 130 -2.07 3.64 -12.83
C GLU A 130 -1.76 4.66 -13.92
N GLU A 131 -2.49 4.64 -15.02
CA GLU A 131 -2.32 5.52 -16.18
C GLU A 131 -2.98 6.87 -15.97
N ARG A 132 -3.61 7.07 -14.81
CA ARG A 132 -4.02 8.38 -14.30
C ARG A 132 -2.83 9.24 -13.84
N ARG A 133 -1.62 8.67 -13.78
CA ARG A 133 -0.37 9.29 -13.29
C ARG A 133 0.68 9.39 -14.38
N ILE A 134 1.70 10.20 -14.14
CA ILE A 134 2.83 10.43 -15.06
C ILE A 134 3.84 9.30 -14.92
N ASN A 135 4.10 8.56 -15.99
CA ASN A 135 5.06 7.46 -15.95
C ASN A 135 6.52 7.99 -15.94
N ILE A 136 7.26 7.71 -14.88
CA ILE A 136 8.63 8.18 -14.69
C ILE A 136 9.68 7.40 -15.51
N ASN A 137 9.31 6.35 -16.23
CA ASN A 137 10.20 5.66 -17.15
C ASN A 137 10.09 6.24 -18.57
N THR A 138 8.88 6.66 -18.98
CA THR A 138 8.58 7.01 -20.37
C THR A 138 8.24 8.49 -20.60
N ALA A 139 7.75 9.22 -19.59
CA ALA A 139 7.28 10.60 -19.77
C ALA A 139 8.40 11.52 -20.30
N PRO A 140 8.10 12.41 -21.25
CA PRO A 140 9.10 13.29 -21.85
C PRO A 140 9.60 14.33 -20.83
N GLU A 141 10.83 14.79 -21.05
CA GLU A 141 11.49 15.73 -20.14
C GLU A 141 10.69 17.02 -19.92
N GLU A 142 10.05 17.56 -20.97
CA GLU A 142 9.20 18.74 -20.89
C GLU A 142 8.01 18.58 -19.92
N MET A 143 7.45 17.37 -19.81
CA MET A 143 6.36 17.09 -18.87
C MET A 143 6.90 16.95 -17.44
N LEU A 144 8.02 16.25 -17.25
CA LEU A 144 8.63 16.11 -15.92
C LEU A 144 9.07 17.46 -15.35
N ARG A 145 9.54 18.38 -16.20
CA ARG A 145 9.91 19.76 -15.80
C ARG A 145 8.75 20.56 -15.22
N ASN A 146 7.51 20.22 -15.57
CA ASN A 146 6.33 20.91 -15.08
C ASN A 146 5.84 20.36 -13.73
N ILE A 147 6.44 19.28 -13.21
CA ILE A 147 6.06 18.71 -11.92
C ILE A 147 6.59 19.62 -10.78
N PRO A 148 5.71 20.26 -9.98
CA PRO A 148 6.15 21.26 -9.01
C PRO A 148 7.09 20.71 -7.93
N SER A 149 6.86 19.48 -7.49
CA SER A 149 7.64 18.81 -6.44
C SER A 149 8.86 18.07 -6.97
N LEU A 150 9.17 18.20 -8.27
CA LEU A 150 10.33 17.57 -8.87
C LEU A 150 11.44 18.60 -9.11
N ASN A 151 12.45 18.58 -8.24
CA ASN A 151 13.58 19.49 -8.42
C ASN A 151 14.46 19.10 -9.63
N ARG A 152 15.23 20.07 -10.13
CA ARG A 152 16.08 19.92 -11.32
C ARG A 152 17.18 18.85 -11.14
N THR A 153 17.67 18.67 -9.93
CA THR A 153 18.73 17.69 -9.62
C THR A 153 18.19 16.27 -9.75
N VAL A 154 17.04 15.99 -9.14
CA VAL A 154 16.35 14.71 -9.20
C VAL A 154 15.91 14.42 -10.64
N LEU A 155 15.37 15.41 -11.35
CA LEU A 155 15.06 15.28 -12.79
C LEU A 155 16.29 14.85 -13.62
N ARG A 156 17.43 15.52 -13.46
CA ARG A 156 18.65 15.17 -14.19
C ARG A 156 19.07 13.72 -13.91
N ARG A 157 18.95 13.28 -12.66
CA ARG A 157 19.24 11.89 -12.26
C ARG A 157 18.29 10.88 -12.85
N ILE A 158 16.98 11.18 -12.87
CA ILE A 158 15.98 10.33 -13.54
C ILE A 158 16.37 10.11 -15.01
N LEU A 159 16.71 11.19 -15.72
CA LEU A 159 17.11 11.11 -17.13
C LEU A 159 18.44 10.37 -17.34
N ALA A 160 19.42 10.60 -16.46
CA ALA A 160 20.69 9.87 -16.47
C ALA A 160 20.47 8.36 -16.27
N ARG A 161 19.63 7.99 -15.29
CA ARG A 161 19.30 6.60 -14.99
C ARG A 161 18.57 5.91 -16.14
N ARG A 162 17.56 6.56 -16.74
CA ARG A 162 16.86 6.05 -17.93
C ARG A 162 17.79 5.70 -19.10
N THR A 163 18.91 6.41 -19.21
CA THR A 163 19.88 6.24 -20.30
C THR A 163 21.10 5.39 -19.92
N GLY A 164 21.13 4.84 -18.68
CA GLY A 164 22.26 4.06 -18.18
C GLY A 164 23.53 4.87 -17.94
N LYS A 165 23.39 6.18 -17.72
CA LYS A 165 24.49 7.13 -17.51
C LYS A 165 24.49 7.73 -16.10
N ASP A 166 23.94 7.03 -15.12
CA ASP A 166 23.92 7.51 -13.73
C ASP A 166 25.31 7.34 -13.10
N GLU A 167 26.06 8.45 -13.00
CA GLU A 167 27.43 8.49 -12.47
C GLU A 167 27.50 8.19 -10.96
N GLU A 168 26.40 8.41 -10.23
CA GLU A 168 26.33 8.14 -8.78
C GLU A 168 26.07 6.66 -8.46
N ASP A 169 25.75 5.84 -9.46
CA ASP A 169 25.52 4.42 -9.30
C ASP A 169 26.21 3.58 -10.41
N PRO A 170 27.55 3.58 -10.45
CA PRO A 170 28.32 2.96 -11.54
C PRO A 170 28.20 1.43 -11.58
N GLU A 171 27.72 0.79 -10.50
CA GLU A 171 27.54 -0.67 -10.41
C GLU A 171 26.15 -1.14 -10.86
N ASN A 172 25.15 -0.24 -10.88
CA ASN A 172 23.76 -0.62 -11.04
C ASN A 172 23.30 -0.57 -12.50
N GLN A 173 23.10 -1.76 -13.07
CA GLN A 173 22.62 -1.97 -14.44
C GLN A 173 21.13 -1.65 -14.63
N VAL A 174 20.44 -1.13 -13.61
CA VAL A 174 18.99 -0.90 -13.64
C VAL A 174 18.68 0.43 -14.34
N THR A 175 18.33 0.33 -15.62
CA THR A 175 17.95 1.47 -16.48
C THR A 175 16.51 1.94 -16.30
N VAL A 176 15.66 1.14 -15.64
CA VAL A 176 14.23 1.46 -15.42
C VAL A 176 13.85 1.36 -13.95
N PHE A 177 13.04 2.30 -13.48
CA PHE A 177 12.46 2.27 -12.15
C PHE A 177 11.45 1.13 -12.07
N ARG A 178 11.59 0.25 -11.07
CA ARG A 178 10.68 -0.88 -10.80
C ARG A 178 9.72 -0.58 -9.65
N ALA A 179 10.13 0.29 -8.75
CA ALA A 179 9.31 0.85 -7.69
C ALA A 179 9.48 2.37 -7.67
N LEU A 180 8.39 3.09 -7.42
CA LEU A 180 8.44 4.56 -7.37
C LEU A 180 9.28 5.02 -6.17
N GLU A 181 9.25 4.26 -5.08
CA GLU A 181 9.96 4.50 -3.83
C GLU A 181 11.48 4.55 -4.02
N GLU A 182 12.00 4.04 -5.13
CA GLU A 182 13.42 4.17 -5.48
C GLU A 182 13.87 5.64 -5.56
N LEU A 183 12.96 6.56 -5.89
CA LEU A 183 13.24 7.99 -5.85
C LEU A 183 13.60 8.50 -4.46
N ARG A 184 13.11 7.87 -3.38
CA ARG A 184 13.43 8.30 -2.01
C ARG A 184 14.90 8.10 -1.66
N TYR A 185 15.63 7.29 -2.42
CA TYR A 185 17.09 7.15 -2.26
C TYR A 185 17.87 8.23 -2.98
N PHE A 186 17.25 9.02 -3.85
CA PHE A 186 17.94 10.10 -4.55
C PHE A 186 18.19 11.24 -3.58
N ARG A 187 19.43 11.72 -3.57
CA ARG A 187 19.77 12.94 -2.83
C ARG A 187 18.93 14.10 -3.35
N GLY A 188 18.26 14.79 -2.43
CA GLY A 188 17.37 15.90 -2.74
C GLY A 188 15.90 15.51 -2.91
N VAL A 189 15.50 14.28 -2.61
CA VAL A 189 14.09 13.96 -2.37
C VAL A 189 13.86 13.91 -0.87
N ASP A 190 13.13 14.88 -0.33
CA ASP A 190 12.71 14.89 1.07
C ASP A 190 11.24 14.44 1.22
N ASP A 191 10.78 14.36 2.47
CA ASP A 191 9.41 13.94 2.77
C ASP A 191 8.37 14.95 2.26
N GLU A 192 8.70 16.25 2.17
CA GLU A 192 7.80 17.28 1.63
C GLU A 192 7.63 17.15 0.11
N ASP A 193 8.70 16.84 -0.61
CA ASP A 193 8.64 16.52 -2.04
C ASP A 193 7.90 15.21 -2.30
N TRP A 194 8.12 14.19 -1.45
CA TRP A 194 7.52 12.87 -1.62
C TRP A 194 6.02 12.83 -1.30
N PHE A 195 5.61 13.37 -0.16
CA PHE A 195 4.22 13.36 0.31
C PHE A 195 3.42 14.59 -0.14
N GLY A 196 4.10 15.71 -0.40
CA GLY A 196 3.48 17.00 -0.69
C GLY A 196 3.02 17.73 0.57
N ASP A 197 2.46 18.91 0.37
CA ASP A 197 1.86 19.75 1.40
C ASP A 197 0.55 20.38 0.88
N GLU A 198 -0.01 21.36 1.60
CA GLU A 198 -1.23 22.06 1.18
C GLU A 198 -1.08 22.89 -0.11
N ARG A 199 0.16 23.19 -0.53
CA ARG A 199 0.50 24.04 -1.67
C ARG A 199 0.98 23.26 -2.88
N LYS A 200 1.72 22.16 -2.67
CA LYS A 200 2.28 21.34 -3.75
C LYS A 200 1.92 19.86 -3.59
N PRO A 201 1.50 19.18 -4.68
CA PRO A 201 1.22 17.75 -4.65
C PRO A 201 2.50 16.91 -4.56
N GLY A 202 2.50 15.87 -3.73
CA GLY A 202 3.66 15.00 -3.57
C GLY A 202 3.96 14.11 -4.77
N LEU A 203 5.24 13.80 -5.00
CA LEU A 203 5.69 12.90 -6.07
C LEU A 203 4.97 11.54 -6.05
N SER A 204 4.69 11.01 -4.85
CA SER A 204 3.99 9.74 -4.66
C SER A 204 2.55 9.71 -5.21
N ARG A 205 1.91 10.88 -5.38
CA ARG A 205 0.56 11.00 -5.92
C ARG A 205 0.53 11.25 -7.42
N LEU A 206 1.59 11.85 -7.97
CA LEU A 206 1.67 12.30 -9.36
C LEU A 206 2.29 11.27 -10.30
N LEU A 207 3.22 10.46 -9.79
CA LEU A 207 4.07 9.60 -10.59
C LEU A 207 3.63 8.13 -10.51
N THR A 208 3.97 7.38 -11.55
CA THR A 208 3.94 5.91 -11.57
C THR A 208 5.17 5.38 -12.31
N VAL A 209 5.46 4.08 -12.14
CA VAL A 209 6.43 3.35 -12.95
C VAL A 209 5.74 2.41 -13.96
N TRP A 210 4.41 2.33 -13.91
CA TRP A 210 3.58 1.40 -14.67
C TRP A 210 2.80 2.09 -15.80
N GLY A 211 2.27 1.32 -16.75
CA GLY A 211 1.54 1.82 -17.91
C GLY A 211 2.41 2.18 -19.12
N ASP A 212 1.76 2.58 -20.20
CA ASP A 212 2.40 2.85 -21.50
C ASP A 212 3.03 4.25 -21.64
N GLY A 213 2.81 5.13 -20.66
CA GLY A 213 3.32 6.50 -20.64
C GLY A 213 2.33 7.57 -21.08
N MET A 214 1.18 7.18 -21.62
CA MET A 214 0.09 8.10 -21.94
C MET A 214 -0.81 8.27 -20.70
N ILE A 215 -1.29 9.49 -20.49
CA ILE A 215 -2.13 9.82 -19.34
C ILE A 215 -3.60 9.58 -19.71
N ASN A 216 -4.33 8.75 -18.96
CA ASN A 216 -5.77 8.64 -19.12
C ASN A 216 -6.47 9.91 -18.58
N ILE A 217 -6.96 10.76 -19.49
CA ILE A 217 -7.59 12.03 -19.14
C ILE A 217 -8.91 11.87 -18.38
N ASN A 218 -9.58 10.73 -18.55
CA ASN A 218 -10.84 10.40 -17.88
C ASN A 218 -10.65 10.04 -16.40
N THR A 219 -9.43 9.75 -15.95
CA THR A 219 -9.14 9.38 -14.55
C THR A 219 -8.08 10.29 -13.92
N ALA A 220 -7.25 10.97 -14.71
CA ALA A 220 -6.15 11.79 -14.20
C ALA A 220 -6.64 12.93 -13.28
N PRO A 221 -6.04 13.12 -12.10
CA PRO A 221 -6.39 14.22 -11.21
C PRO A 221 -5.89 15.57 -11.77
N LYS A 222 -6.43 16.69 -11.26
CA LYS A 222 -6.11 18.05 -11.77
C LYS A 222 -4.60 18.28 -11.79
N GLU A 223 -3.92 17.87 -10.72
CA GLU A 223 -2.50 18.08 -10.51
C GLU A 223 -1.64 17.38 -11.56
N VAL A 224 -2.06 16.20 -12.03
CA VAL A 224 -1.38 15.48 -13.12
C VAL A 224 -1.65 16.18 -14.45
N LEU A 225 -2.90 16.58 -14.72
CA LEU A 225 -3.26 17.28 -15.96
C LEU A 225 -2.51 18.60 -16.09
N MET A 226 -2.34 19.34 -15.00
CA MET A 226 -1.59 20.61 -14.98
C MET A 226 -0.08 20.45 -15.26
N CYS A 227 0.46 19.22 -15.23
CA CYS A 227 1.84 18.96 -15.64
C CYS A 227 1.98 18.82 -17.18
N ILE A 228 0.88 18.69 -17.93
CA ILE A 228 0.91 18.48 -19.37
C ILE A 228 1.40 19.75 -20.09
N PRO A 229 2.50 19.70 -20.86
CA PRO A 229 3.00 20.88 -21.57
C PRO A 229 1.98 21.43 -22.57
N GLY A 230 1.69 22.73 -22.48
CA GLY A 230 0.83 23.45 -23.41
C GLY A 230 -0.66 23.46 -23.05
N ILE A 231 -1.09 22.66 -22.07
CA ILE A 231 -2.47 22.69 -21.59
C ILE A 231 -2.76 23.96 -20.80
N GLN A 232 -3.97 24.49 -20.90
CA GLN A 232 -4.41 25.66 -20.14
C GLN A 232 -5.26 25.24 -18.94
N GLU A 233 -5.10 25.92 -17.80
CA GLU A 233 -5.86 25.61 -16.58
C GLU A 233 -7.38 25.70 -16.80
N GLN A 234 -7.84 26.71 -17.54
CA GLN A 234 -9.26 26.88 -17.87
C GLN A 234 -9.85 25.67 -18.62
N ASP A 235 -9.05 25.01 -19.47
CA ASP A 235 -9.47 23.84 -20.25
C ASP A 235 -9.46 22.59 -19.36
N VAL A 236 -8.50 22.49 -18.45
CA VAL A 236 -8.49 21.45 -17.41
C VAL A 236 -9.72 21.58 -16.51
N ASP A 237 -10.03 22.78 -16.05
CA ASP A 237 -11.19 23.03 -15.20
C ASP A 237 -12.52 22.75 -15.93
N ALA A 238 -12.63 23.16 -17.20
CA ALA A 238 -13.79 22.82 -18.03
C ALA A 238 -13.95 21.31 -18.22
N TRP A 239 -12.85 20.60 -18.44
CA TRP A 239 -12.83 19.14 -18.53
C TRP A 239 -13.23 18.46 -17.21
N LEU A 240 -12.67 18.89 -16.09
CA LEU A 240 -12.98 18.34 -14.77
C LEU A 240 -14.44 18.59 -14.38
N ALA A 241 -14.98 19.75 -14.70
CA ALA A 241 -16.39 20.06 -14.47
C ALA A 241 -17.32 19.19 -15.32
N PHE A 242 -16.95 18.89 -16.57
CA PHE A 242 -17.68 17.93 -17.40
C PHE A 242 -17.57 16.50 -16.86
N ARG A 243 -16.37 16.10 -16.44
CA ARG A 243 -16.11 14.78 -15.86
C ARG A 243 -16.95 14.56 -14.61
N ALA A 244 -17.00 15.52 -13.70
CA ALA A 244 -17.74 15.48 -12.43
C ALA A 244 -19.27 15.45 -12.54
N GLY A 245 -19.82 15.25 -13.75
CA GLY A 245 -21.24 14.98 -13.92
C GLY A 245 -22.17 16.10 -13.46
N GLY A 246 -23.33 15.70 -12.97
CA GLY A 246 -24.39 16.61 -12.53
C GLY A 246 -24.16 17.15 -11.11
N ASP A 247 -23.51 16.37 -10.24
CA ASP A 247 -23.27 16.74 -8.85
C ASP A 247 -22.00 17.60 -8.65
N ARG A 248 -21.15 17.68 -9.68
CA ARG A 248 -19.88 18.42 -9.71
C ARG A 248 -18.88 17.97 -8.65
N LYS A 249 -18.99 16.73 -8.19
CA LYS A 249 -18.02 16.11 -7.29
C LYS A 249 -17.21 15.08 -8.08
N PRO A 250 -15.88 15.07 -7.93
CA PRO A 250 -15.07 14.04 -8.56
C PRO A 250 -15.22 12.69 -7.84
N ASP A 251 -14.90 11.62 -8.56
CA ASP A 251 -14.86 10.24 -8.06
C ASP A 251 -16.26 9.74 -7.58
N THR A 252 -17.33 10.16 -8.25
CA THR A 252 -18.73 9.80 -7.96
C THR A 252 -19.36 8.95 -9.07
N GLU A 253 -20.56 8.45 -8.83
CA GLU A 253 -21.26 7.55 -9.76
C GLU A 253 -21.63 8.19 -11.10
N ASP A 254 -21.80 9.51 -11.12
CA ASP A 254 -22.17 10.28 -12.30
C ASP A 254 -20.96 10.82 -13.07
N ASP A 255 -19.74 10.43 -12.67
CA ASP A 255 -18.51 10.77 -13.37
C ASP A 255 -18.54 10.22 -14.82
N ARG A 256 -18.21 11.08 -15.77
CA ARG A 256 -18.30 10.80 -17.21
C ARG A 256 -16.92 10.67 -17.84
N GLY A 257 -16.83 9.80 -18.85
CA GLY A 257 -15.66 9.68 -19.72
C GLY A 257 -16.00 9.94 -21.17
N VAL A 258 -14.97 10.25 -21.97
CA VAL A 258 -15.06 10.30 -23.43
C VAL A 258 -14.13 9.27 -24.05
N MET A 259 -14.32 8.91 -25.32
CA MET A 259 -13.49 7.94 -26.04
C MET A 259 -12.63 8.54 -27.15
N SER A 260 -12.78 9.83 -27.44
CA SER A 260 -12.10 10.48 -28.55
C SER A 260 -11.91 11.97 -28.30
N LEU A 261 -10.93 12.55 -29.01
CA LEU A 261 -10.68 14.00 -29.02
C LEU A 261 -11.89 14.79 -29.51
N ASP A 262 -12.61 14.25 -30.50
CA ASP A 262 -13.83 14.89 -31.04
C ASP A 262 -14.95 14.95 -29.99
N SER A 263 -15.18 13.87 -29.25
CA SER A 263 -16.16 13.86 -28.16
C SER A 263 -15.72 14.79 -27.01
N LEU A 264 -14.42 14.86 -26.71
CA LEU A 264 -13.88 15.80 -25.73
C LEU A 264 -14.12 17.26 -26.15
N SER A 265 -13.78 17.61 -27.39
CA SER A 265 -13.92 18.97 -27.92
C SER A 265 -15.38 19.39 -28.00
N ARG A 266 -16.29 18.50 -28.44
CA ARG A 266 -17.74 18.78 -28.45
C ARG A 266 -18.33 18.96 -27.05
N ALA A 267 -17.82 18.21 -26.07
CA ALA A 267 -18.33 18.26 -24.70
C ALA A 267 -17.92 19.53 -23.94
N THR A 268 -16.71 20.03 -24.18
CA THR A 268 -16.10 21.10 -23.38
C THR A 268 -15.80 22.39 -24.15
N GLY A 269 -15.76 22.32 -25.48
CA GLY A 269 -15.30 23.42 -26.33
C GLY A 269 -13.78 23.56 -26.40
N ILE A 270 -13.00 22.63 -25.82
CA ILE A 270 -11.54 22.68 -25.83
C ILE A 270 -11.01 22.56 -27.27
N GLN A 271 -10.13 23.48 -27.65
CA GLN A 271 -9.53 23.59 -28.98
C GLN A 271 -8.09 24.10 -28.91
N GLY A 272 -7.40 24.14 -30.05
CA GLY A 272 -6.05 24.71 -30.17
C GLY A 272 -5.00 23.96 -29.35
N LYS A 273 -4.13 24.70 -28.66
CA LYS A 273 -2.95 24.16 -27.97
C LYS A 273 -3.27 23.07 -26.94
N SER A 274 -4.36 23.22 -26.18
CA SER A 274 -4.76 22.21 -25.20
C SER A 274 -5.18 20.91 -25.89
N LEU A 275 -5.88 21.00 -27.02
CA LEU A 275 -6.29 19.81 -27.78
C LEU A 275 -5.07 19.10 -28.40
N GLU A 276 -4.10 19.86 -28.92
CA GLU A 276 -2.82 19.32 -29.41
C GLU A 276 -2.02 18.63 -28.31
N ALA A 277 -1.99 19.22 -27.10
CA ALA A 277 -1.34 18.64 -25.93
C ALA A 277 -2.02 17.32 -25.51
N ILE A 278 -3.36 17.29 -25.43
CA ILE A 278 -4.14 16.09 -25.11
C ILE A 278 -3.89 15.01 -26.17
N GLN A 279 -3.88 15.35 -27.46
CA GLN A 279 -3.59 14.40 -28.53
C GLN A 279 -2.20 13.76 -28.39
N ARG A 280 -1.21 14.52 -27.92
CA ARG A 280 0.17 14.08 -27.82
C ARG A 280 0.45 13.26 -26.55
N PHE A 281 -0.21 13.57 -25.44
CA PHE A 281 0.16 13.05 -24.12
C PHE A 281 -0.93 12.21 -23.44
N CYS A 282 -2.16 12.25 -23.94
CA CYS A 282 -3.29 11.60 -23.29
C CYS A 282 -3.91 10.47 -24.11
N LYS A 283 -4.58 9.59 -23.40
CA LYS A 283 -5.48 8.57 -23.93
C LYS A 283 -6.81 8.58 -23.16
N PHE A 284 -7.73 7.74 -23.60
CA PHE A 284 -9.10 7.70 -23.08
C PHE A 284 -9.47 6.38 -22.40
N ASP A 285 -8.68 5.34 -22.60
CA ASP A 285 -8.89 4.01 -22.00
C ASP A 285 -7.61 3.56 -21.32
N SER A 286 -7.74 2.73 -20.30
CA SER A 286 -6.60 2.24 -19.52
C SER A 286 -6.51 0.74 -19.55
N THR A 287 -5.27 0.26 -19.56
CA THR A 287 -4.92 -1.15 -19.50
C THR A 287 -4.17 -1.50 -18.23
N CYS A 288 -3.61 -0.53 -17.50
CA CYS A 288 -2.82 -0.79 -16.31
C CYS A 288 -3.51 -0.31 -15.01
N PHE A 289 -3.77 -1.24 -14.10
CA PHE A 289 -4.49 -0.98 -12.85
C PHE A 289 -3.74 -1.54 -11.66
N LYS A 290 -3.71 -0.79 -10.56
CA LYS A 290 -3.28 -1.25 -9.25
C LYS A 290 -4.50 -1.65 -8.43
N ILE A 291 -4.49 -2.87 -7.92
CA ILE A 291 -5.56 -3.44 -7.12
C ILE A 291 -5.00 -3.66 -5.72
N SER A 292 -5.62 -3.02 -4.74
CA SER A 292 -5.21 -3.05 -3.35
C SER A 292 -6.29 -3.72 -2.51
N GLY A 293 -5.97 -4.85 -1.91
CA GLY A 293 -6.83 -5.55 -0.96
C GLY A 293 -6.44 -5.20 0.48
N LEU A 294 -7.44 -4.91 1.30
CA LEU A 294 -7.27 -4.67 2.73
C LEU A 294 -8.22 -5.59 3.50
N ALA A 295 -7.70 -6.20 4.56
CA ALA A 295 -8.48 -6.98 5.49
C ALA A 295 -8.12 -6.62 6.92
N THR A 296 -9.12 -6.58 7.78
CA THR A 296 -8.94 -6.37 9.21
C THR A 296 -9.47 -7.54 10.02
N ARG A 297 -8.88 -7.75 11.20
CA ARG A 297 -9.35 -8.70 12.21
C ARG A 297 -9.25 -8.08 13.61
N ARG A 298 -10.01 -8.63 14.55
CA ARG A 298 -10.02 -8.20 15.96
C ARG A 298 -10.46 -6.74 16.12
N ASN A 299 -11.54 -6.36 15.44
CA ASN A 299 -12.10 -5.01 15.41
C ASN A 299 -11.05 -3.99 14.93
N GLY A 300 -10.40 -4.28 13.80
CA GLY A 300 -9.44 -3.37 13.18
C GLY A 300 -8.03 -3.36 13.77
N ARG A 301 -7.75 -4.13 14.83
CA ARG A 301 -6.43 -4.17 15.50
C ARG A 301 -5.38 -4.93 14.70
N VAL A 302 -5.79 -5.97 13.99
CA VAL A 302 -4.95 -6.69 13.05
C VAL A 302 -5.33 -6.21 11.67
N ARG A 303 -4.34 -5.77 10.90
CA ARG A 303 -4.53 -5.29 9.53
C ARG A 303 -3.56 -6.03 8.61
N ALA A 304 -4.06 -6.39 7.44
CA ALA A 304 -3.25 -6.92 6.36
C ALA A 304 -3.57 -6.15 5.08
N PHE A 305 -2.53 -5.89 4.30
CA PHE A 305 -2.62 -5.17 3.04
C PHE A 305 -1.87 -5.96 1.98
N CYS A 306 -2.48 -6.09 0.81
CA CYS A 306 -1.87 -6.69 -0.37
C CYS A 306 -2.14 -5.78 -1.57
N SER A 307 -1.21 -5.73 -2.52
CA SER A 307 -1.45 -5.05 -3.79
C SER A 307 -0.83 -5.81 -4.94
N ALA A 308 -1.50 -5.75 -6.08
CA ALA A 308 -1.00 -6.23 -7.35
C ALA A 308 -1.19 -5.13 -8.41
N VAL A 309 -0.28 -5.08 -9.38
CA VAL A 309 -0.46 -4.27 -10.58
C VAL A 309 -0.74 -5.23 -11.72
N VAL A 310 -1.83 -4.99 -12.44
CA VAL A 310 -2.31 -5.83 -13.54
C VAL A 310 -2.33 -4.99 -14.80
N THR A 311 -1.84 -5.59 -15.89
CA THR A 311 -1.89 -5.01 -17.23
C THR A 311 -2.77 -5.90 -18.09
N LEU A 312 -3.84 -5.36 -18.63
CA LEU A 312 -4.71 -6.05 -19.56
C LEU A 312 -4.06 -6.11 -20.94
N THR A 313 -3.90 -7.31 -21.49
CA THR A 313 -3.49 -7.51 -22.88
C THR A 313 -4.67 -8.02 -23.72
N GLU A 314 -4.59 -7.90 -25.04
CA GLU A 314 -5.67 -8.34 -25.95
C GLU A 314 -5.99 -9.85 -25.83
N ASP A 315 -5.03 -10.64 -25.34
CA ASP A 315 -5.12 -12.10 -25.13
C ASP A 315 -5.62 -12.50 -23.72
N GLY A 316 -5.88 -11.53 -22.83
CA GLY A 316 -6.21 -11.77 -21.42
C GLY A 316 -5.21 -11.11 -20.45
N PRO A 317 -5.42 -11.22 -19.13
CA PRO A 317 -4.47 -10.74 -18.13
C PRO A 317 -3.14 -11.51 -18.12
#